data_AF-A0A836T7Q8-F1
#
_entry.id   AF-A0A836T7Q8-F1
#
_cell.length_a   1.000
_cell.length_b   1.000
_cell.length_c   1.000
_cell.angle_alpha   90.00
_cell.angle_beta   90.00
_cell.angle_gamma   90.00
#
_symmetry.space_group_name_H-M   'P 1'
#
loop_
_entity.id
_entity.type
_entity.pdbx_description
1 polymer ?
#
loop_
_entity_poly.entity_id
_entity_poly.type
_entity_poly.pdbx_seq_one_letter_code
_entity_poly.pdbx_strand_id
1 'polypeptide(L)'
;MVQVFLNIIKLIRILKERGNWKLIRHSRNQLKNFFFCRSGLNKKHSIEVLFYWYHLLKGPEVLIWRLETFGFLFTPEADAKTIEYLNSYL
;
A
#
# COMPACT_ATOMS: atom_id res chain seq x y z
N MET A 1 -12.88 14.81 8.16
CA MET A 1 -11.89 15.12 7.09
C MET A 1 -10.47 15.26 7.64
N VAL A 2 -10.24 16.06 8.69
CA VAL A 2 -8.91 16.22 9.30
C VAL A 2 -8.25 14.89 9.70
N GLN A 3 -9.00 13.97 10.32
CA GLN A 3 -8.50 12.63 10.68
C GLN A 3 -8.01 11.81 9.46
N VAL A 4 -8.74 11.88 8.34
CA VAL A 4 -8.38 11.18 7.11
C VAL A 4 -7.08 11.74 6.54
N PHE A 5 -6.87 13.06 6.64
CA PHE A 5 -5.63 13.69 6.23
C PHE A 5 -4.45 13.29 7.11
N LEU A 6 -4.63 13.23 8.43
CA LEU A 6 -3.62 12.72 9.37
C LEU A 6 -3.27 11.25 9.08
N ASN A 7 -4.27 10.43 8.76
CA ASN A 7 -4.08 9.03 8.39
C ASN A 7 -3.32 8.87 7.06
N ILE A 8 -3.54 9.75 6.08
CA ILE A 8 -2.73 9.81 4.86
C ILE A 8 -1.27 10.14 5.19
N ILE A 9 -1.02 11.15 6.04
CA ILE A 9 0.34 11.51 6.47
C ILE A 9 1.02 10.32 7.17
N LYS A 10 0.29 9.62 8.06
CA LYS A 10 0.77 8.41 8.74
C LYS A 10 1.16 7.33 7.73
N LEU A 11 0.33 7.10 6.72
CA LEU A 11 0.62 6.12 5.66
C LEU A 11 1.88 6.49 4.87
N ILE A 12 2.04 7.76 4.50
CA ILE A 12 3.22 8.25 3.78
C ILE A 12 4.48 8.06 4.61
N ARG A 13 4.43 8.33 5.93
CA ARG A 13 5.56 8.07 6.84
C ARG A 13 5.92 6.59 6.89
N ILE A 14 4.92 5.72 7.07
CA ILE A 14 5.13 4.26 7.09
C ILE A 14 5.71 3.75 5.78
N LEU A 15 5.23 4.25 4.63
CA LEU A 15 5.79 3.93 3.31
C LEU A 15 7.22 4.43 3.16
N LYS A 16 7.55 5.60 3.73
CA LYS A 16 8.92 6.12 3.71
C LYS A 16 9.87 5.29 4.54
N GLU A 17 9.44 4.85 5.72
CA GLU A 17 10.26 4.12 6.69
C GLU A 17 10.39 2.63 6.33
N ARG A 18 9.31 1.98 5.91
CA ARG A 18 9.24 0.53 5.72
C ARG A 18 8.91 0.11 4.28
N GLY A 19 8.83 1.05 3.34
CA GLY A 19 8.47 0.75 1.96
C GLY A 19 9.51 -0.09 1.24
N ASN A 20 9.07 -1.18 0.62
CA ASN A 20 9.88 -1.91 -0.35
C ASN A 20 9.87 -1.16 -1.69
N TRP A 21 10.73 -0.15 -1.81
CA TRP A 21 10.82 0.67 -3.01
C TRP A 21 11.22 -0.12 -4.26
N LYS A 22 11.96 -1.23 -4.12
CA LYS A 22 12.34 -2.10 -5.23
C LYS A 22 11.10 -2.80 -5.82
N LEU A 23 10.29 -3.42 -4.97
CA LEU A 23 9.03 -4.04 -5.36
C LEU A 23 8.02 -3.01 -5.88
N ILE A 24 7.90 -1.85 -5.22
CA ILE A 24 6.99 -0.77 -5.65
C ILE A 24 7.35 -0.31 -7.08
N ARG A 25 8.64 -0.22 -7.39
CA ARG A 25 9.12 0.16 -8.73
C ARG A 25 8.83 -0.93 -9.75
N HIS A 26 9.11 -2.19 -9.41
CA HIS A 26 8.88 -3.35 -10.28
C HIS A 26 7.38 -3.54 -10.57
N SER A 27 6.54 -3.48 -9.54
CA SER A 27 5.09 -3.72 -9.59
C SER A 27 4.25 -2.44 -9.70
N ARG A 28 4.83 -1.34 -10.20
CA ARG A 28 4.15 -0.03 -10.29
C ARG A 28 2.80 -0.08 -11.01
N ASN A 29 2.69 -0.89 -12.07
CA ASN A 29 1.45 -1.06 -12.82
C ASN A 29 0.39 -1.84 -12.03
N GLN A 30 0.79 -2.87 -11.27
CA GLN A 30 -0.12 -3.60 -10.39
C GLN A 30 -0.59 -2.73 -9.23
N LEU A 31 0.33 -1.97 -8.62
CA LEU A 31 0.02 -1.02 -7.56
C LEU A 31 -0.96 0.05 -8.05
N LYS A 32 -0.72 0.61 -9.24
CA LYS A 32 -1.64 1.55 -9.89
C LYS A 32 -3.01 0.91 -10.10
N ASN A 33 -3.07 -0.32 -10.62
CA ASN A 33 -4.33 -1.01 -10.82
C ASN A 33 -5.06 -1.31 -9.49
N PHE A 34 -4.33 -1.60 -8.41
CA PHE A 34 -4.89 -1.75 -7.08
C PHE A 34 -5.46 -0.42 -6.54
N PHE A 35 -4.69 0.67 -6.62
CA PHE A 35 -5.11 2.00 -6.17
C PHE A 35 -6.32 2.54 -6.95
N PHE A 36 -6.38 2.29 -8.26
CA PHE A 36 -7.49 2.73 -9.08
C PHE A 36 -8.65 1.71 -9.14
N CYS A 37 -8.60 0.62 -8.37
CA CYS A 37 -9.55 -0.51 -8.44
C CYS A 37 -9.80 -0.96 -9.90
N ARG A 38 -8.72 -1.01 -10.69
CA ARG A 38 -8.69 -1.40 -12.12
C ARG A 38 -8.22 -2.83 -12.35
N SER A 39 -7.66 -3.51 -11.35
CA SER A 39 -7.50 -4.97 -11.39
C SER A 39 -8.88 -5.63 -11.22
N GLY A 40 -9.08 -6.84 -11.76
CA GLY A 40 -10.39 -7.49 -11.96
C GLY A 40 -11.31 -7.68 -10.72
N LEU A 41 -12.46 -8.33 -10.95
CA LEU A 41 -13.61 -8.60 -10.05
C LEU A 41 -14.31 -7.39 -9.38
N ASN A 42 -13.65 -6.24 -9.22
CA ASN A 42 -14.23 -5.04 -8.59
C ASN A 42 -13.89 -3.76 -9.37
N LYS A 43 -14.17 -3.76 -10.68
CA LYS A 43 -14.04 -2.56 -11.53
C LYS A 43 -15.06 -1.52 -11.07
N LYS A 44 -14.61 -0.53 -10.32
CA LYS A 44 -15.45 0.56 -9.80
C LYS A 44 -15.34 1.81 -10.65
N HIS A 45 -16.42 2.58 -10.70
CA HIS A 45 -16.39 3.91 -11.32
C HIS A 45 -15.46 4.84 -10.54
N SER A 46 -14.80 5.78 -11.22
CA SER A 46 -13.77 6.65 -10.61
C SER A 46 -14.24 7.40 -9.35
N ILE A 47 -15.54 7.71 -9.26
CA ILE A 47 -16.16 8.36 -8.11
C ILE A 47 -16.26 7.40 -6.92
N GLU A 48 -16.67 6.15 -7.14
CA GLU A 48 -16.75 5.13 -6.08
C GLU A 48 -15.38 4.80 -5.51
N VAL A 49 -14.32 4.87 -6.33
CA VAL A 49 -12.94 4.67 -5.88
C VAL A 49 -12.57 5.72 -4.83
N LEU A 50 -12.94 6.98 -5.02
CA LEU A 50 -12.69 8.04 -4.04
C LEU A 50 -13.40 7.77 -2.71
N PHE A 51 -14.67 7.34 -2.74
CA PHE A 51 -15.42 6.98 -1.54
C PHE A 51 -14.84 5.75 -0.84
N TYR A 52 -14.42 4.74 -1.61
CA TYR A 52 -13.75 3.55 -1.10
C TYR A 52 -12.45 3.90 -0.36
N TRP A 53 -11.60 4.74 -0.95
CA TRP A 53 -10.38 5.22 -0.29
C TRP A 53 -10.66 6.08 0.92
N TYR A 54 -11.67 6.96 0.84
CA TYR A 54 -12.07 7.77 2.00
C TYR A 54 -12.51 6.89 3.18
N HIS A 55 -13.23 5.80 2.93
CA HIS A 55 -13.65 4.87 3.97
C HIS A 55 -12.46 4.08 4.53
N LEU A 56 -11.59 3.55 3.66
CA LEU A 56 -10.37 2.84 4.08
C LEU A 56 -9.42 3.74 4.88
N LEU A 57 -9.30 5.01 4.51
CA LEU A 57 -8.44 5.96 5.22
C LEU A 57 -9.05 6.43 6.56
N LYS A 58 -10.31 6.13 6.87
CA LYS A 58 -10.84 6.30 8.24
C LYS A 58 -10.27 5.27 9.21
N GLY A 59 -9.90 4.07 8.72
CA GLY A 59 -9.24 2.99 9.47
C GLY A 59 -8.05 2.44 8.68
N PRO A 60 -6.92 3.18 8.61
CA PRO A 60 -5.80 2.88 7.72
C PRO A 60 -5.08 1.56 8.05
N GLU A 61 -5.36 0.96 9.19
CA GLU A 61 -4.75 -0.29 9.67
C GLU A 61 -4.94 -1.43 8.66
N VAL A 62 -6.16 -1.56 8.10
CA VAL A 62 -6.46 -2.57 7.08
C VAL A 62 -5.66 -2.31 5.80
N LEU A 63 -5.46 -1.05 5.44
CA LEU A 63 -4.67 -0.67 4.28
C LEU A 63 -3.18 -0.97 4.50
N ILE A 64 -2.66 -0.65 5.69
CA ILE A 64 -1.28 -0.97 6.08
C ILE A 64 -1.06 -2.47 6.03
N TRP A 65 -1.95 -3.25 6.64
CA TRP A 65 -1.89 -4.72 6.64
C TRP A 65 -1.93 -5.31 5.23
N ARG A 66 -2.75 -4.75 4.33
CA ARG A 66 -2.76 -5.16 2.91
C ARG A 66 -1.42 -4.87 2.24
N LEU A 67 -0.85 -3.69 2.46
CA LEU A 67 0.44 -3.32 1.89
C LEU A 67 1.59 -4.19 2.43
N GLU A 68 1.53 -4.59 3.71
CA GLU A 68 2.45 -5.56 4.32
C GLU A 68 2.27 -6.96 3.70
N THR A 69 1.03 -7.42 3.56
CA THR A 69 0.72 -8.73 2.95
C THR A 69 1.20 -8.83 1.50
N PHE A 70 1.07 -7.75 0.73
CA PHE A 70 1.58 -7.71 -0.64
C PHE A 70 3.11 -7.50 -0.72
N GLY A 71 3.80 -7.32 0.41
CA GLY A 71 5.24 -7.08 0.46
C GLY A 71 5.67 -5.67 0.07
N PHE A 72 4.73 -4.74 -0.13
CA PHE A 72 5.04 -3.33 -0.41
C PHE A 72 5.53 -2.59 0.83
N LEU A 73 5.16 -3.07 2.02
CA LEU A 73 5.75 -2.69 3.30
C LEU A 73 6.48 -3.89 3.88
N PHE A 74 7.68 -3.68 4.37
CA PHE A 74 8.35 -4.64 5.23
C PHE A 74 7.68 -4.68 6.60
N THR A 75 7.60 -5.87 7.18
CA THR A 75 7.16 -6.02 8.57
C THR A 75 8.15 -5.32 9.49
N PRO A 76 7.70 -4.78 10.63
CA PRO A 76 8.59 -4.10 11.56
C PRO A 76 9.71 -5.02 12.12
N GLU A 77 9.53 -6.35 12.07
CA GLU A 77 10.55 -7.32 12.47
C GLU A 77 11.48 -7.79 11.33
N ALA A 78 11.35 -7.24 10.11
CA ALA A 78 12.13 -7.70 8.97
C ALA A 78 13.63 -7.35 9.11
N ASP A 79 14.47 -8.38 9.23
CA ASP A 79 15.93 -8.29 9.12
C ASP A 79 16.38 -7.88 7.71
N ALA A 80 17.46 -7.09 7.62
CA ALA A 80 18.17 -6.77 6.39
C ALA A 80 18.45 -8.00 5.49
N LYS A 81 18.81 -9.15 6.06
CA LYS A 81 19.04 -10.39 5.32
C LYS A 81 17.75 -10.95 4.70
N THR A 82 16.64 -10.84 5.42
CA THR A 82 15.31 -11.22 4.92
C THR A 82 14.86 -10.27 3.81
N ILE A 83 15.11 -8.98 3.96
CA ILE A 83 14.84 -7.96 2.94
C ILE A 83 15.63 -8.25 1.66
N GLU A 84 16.92 -8.57 1.79
CA GLU A 84 17.80 -8.88 0.65
C GLU A 84 17.35 -10.17 -0.06
N TYR A 85 17.02 -11.21 0.70
CA TYR A 85 16.47 -12.46 0.16
C TYR A 85 15.16 -12.23 -0.60
N LEU A 86 14.20 -11.49 -0.02
CA LEU A 86 12.93 -11.18 -0.68
C LEU A 86 13.13 -10.36 -1.96
N ASN A 87 14.08 -9.43 -1.94
CA ASN A 87 14.43 -8.62 -3.10
C ASN A 87 15.21 -9.38 -4.18
N SER A 88 15.76 -10.56 -3.90
CA SER A 88 16.47 -11.37 -4.92
C SER A 88 15.53 -11.95 -5.99
N TYR A 89 14.24 -12.07 -5.67
CA TYR A 89 13.19 -12.57 -6.58
C TYR A 89 12.57 -11.47 -7.48
N LEU A 90 13.09 -10.24 -7.43
CA LEU A 90 12.56 -9.03 -8.09
C LEU A 90 13.58 -8.33 -9.00
#